data_AF-A0A7X2NVN9-F1
#
_entry.id   AF-A0A7X2NVN9-F1
#
_cell.length_a   1.000
_cell.length_b   1.000
_cell.length_c   1.000
_cell.angle_alpha   90.00
_cell.angle_beta   90.00
_cell.angle_gamma   90.00
#
_symmetry.space_group_name_H-M   'P 1'
#
loop_
_entity.id
_entity.type
_entity.pdbx_description
1 polymer ?
#
loop_
_entity_poly.entity_id
_entity_poly.type
_entity_poly.pdbx_seq_one_letter_code
_entity_poly.pdbx_strand_id
1 'polypeptide(L)'
;MLILTCPYCGIAAEETELAPGGEAHLKRSGPGSTDAEFEAYLFARKNPKGVHFERWRHAYGCGKWFLAARDTATLEVFATYPAQTPHPPAEVVAAIRARRPDWQPDWTEAAAEHAPADTPAESLTA
;
A
#
# COMPACT_ATOMS: atom_id res chain seq x y z
N MET A 1 -19.06 -7.85 -1.70
CA MET A 1 -18.53 -6.87 -0.76
C MET A 1 -17.14 -7.32 -0.36
N LEU A 2 -16.14 -6.43 -0.42
CA LEU A 2 -14.74 -6.80 -0.22
C LEU A 2 -14.46 -7.19 1.25
N ILE A 3 -13.55 -8.13 1.47
CA ILE A 3 -13.02 -8.46 2.81
C ILE A 3 -11.53 -8.18 2.82
N LEU A 4 -11.05 -7.36 3.76
CA LEU A 4 -9.62 -7.06 3.94
C LEU A 4 -9.22 -7.37 5.38
N THR A 5 -8.15 -8.16 5.55
CA THR A 5 -7.62 -8.47 6.88
C THR A 5 -6.74 -7.33 7.36
N CYS A 6 -7.13 -6.64 8.43
CA CYS A 6 -6.29 -5.60 9.02
C CYS A 6 -5.03 -6.24 9.65
N PRO A 7 -3.80 -5.90 9.19
CA PRO A 7 -2.58 -6.52 9.70
C PRO A 7 -2.26 -6.14 11.14
N TYR A 8 -2.93 -5.11 11.69
CA TYR A 8 -2.66 -4.62 13.03
C TYR A 8 -3.57 -5.21 14.11
N CYS A 9 -4.80 -5.60 13.77
CA CYS A 9 -5.75 -6.20 14.72
C CYS A 9 -6.19 -7.61 14.32
N GLY A 10 -5.78 -8.11 13.15
CA GLY A 10 -6.10 -9.47 12.67
C GLY A 10 -7.54 -9.67 12.21
N ILE A 11 -8.40 -8.65 12.35
CA ILE A 11 -9.80 -8.72 11.94
C ILE A 11 -9.91 -8.73 10.42
N ALA A 12 -10.66 -9.70 9.90
CA ALA A 12 -11.18 -9.68 8.53
C ALA A 12 -12.34 -8.68 8.49
N ALA A 13 -12.03 -7.45 8.10
CA ALA A 13 -12.99 -6.35 8.05
C ALA A 13 -13.74 -6.36 6.74
N GLU A 14 -15.04 -6.10 6.81
CA GLU A 14 -15.85 -5.85 5.64
C GLU A 14 -15.59 -4.44 5.09
N GLU A 15 -15.61 -4.27 3.77
CA GLU A 15 -15.37 -3.01 3.05
C GLU A 15 -16.03 -1.77 3.68
N THR A 16 -17.26 -1.87 4.19
CA THR A 16 -17.96 -0.74 4.83
C THR A 16 -17.35 -0.29 6.16
N GLU A 17 -16.54 -1.12 6.81
CA GLU A 17 -15.77 -0.77 8.01
C GLU A 17 -14.48 -0.01 7.70
N LEU A 18 -14.13 0.08 6.41
CA LEU A 18 -12.86 0.57 5.91
C LEU A 18 -13.06 1.88 5.12
N ALA A 19 -12.05 2.73 5.16
CA ALA A 19 -11.97 3.92 4.31
C ALA A 19 -10.86 3.76 3.25
N PRO A 20 -11.17 3.90 1.95
CA PRO A 20 -10.16 3.82 0.90
C PRO A 20 -9.28 5.09 0.89
N GLY A 21 -8.00 4.91 0.59
CA GLY A 21 -6.99 5.98 0.51
C GLY A 21 -6.30 6.12 -0.86
N GLY A 22 -6.75 5.37 -1.87
CA GLY A 22 -6.15 5.38 -3.21
C GLY A 22 -4.78 4.72 -3.26
N GLU A 23 -3.95 5.12 -4.22
CA GLU A 23 -2.62 4.56 -4.49
C GLU A 23 -1.72 4.47 -3.24
N ALA A 24 -1.03 3.35 -3.09
CA ALA A 24 0.03 3.10 -2.11
C ALA A 24 1.42 3.48 -2.63
N HIS A 25 2.41 3.52 -1.73
CA HIS A 25 3.82 3.77 -2.08
C HIS A 25 4.11 5.14 -2.72
N LEU A 26 3.18 6.09 -2.56
CA LEU A 26 3.38 7.46 -3.02
C LEU A 26 4.31 8.22 -2.08
N LYS A 27 5.46 8.68 -2.60
CA LYS A 27 6.37 9.56 -1.88
C LYS A 27 5.81 10.98 -1.86
N ARG A 28 5.84 11.62 -0.69
CA ARG A 28 5.44 13.02 -0.53
C ARG A 28 6.47 13.97 -1.13
N SER A 29 6.04 14.86 -2.04
CA SER A 29 6.80 16.03 -2.46
C SER A 29 6.74 17.10 -1.37
N GLY A 30 7.91 17.50 -0.87
CA GLY A 30 8.06 18.44 0.25
C GLY A 30 8.65 19.80 -0.17
N PRO A 31 9.00 20.65 0.82
CA PRO A 31 9.73 21.88 0.55
C PRO A 31 10.99 21.62 -0.27
N GLY A 32 11.20 22.36 -1.36
CA GLY A 32 12.31 22.18 -2.29
C GLY A 32 11.99 21.33 -3.53
N SER A 33 10.77 20.80 -3.65
CA SER A 33 10.31 20.19 -4.90
C SER A 33 10.07 21.26 -5.96
N THR A 34 10.25 20.90 -7.23
CA THR A 34 9.82 21.74 -8.36
C THR A 34 8.30 21.80 -8.45
N ASP A 35 7.76 22.81 -9.14
CA ASP A 35 6.32 22.94 -9.37
C ASP A 35 5.74 21.69 -10.05
N ALA A 36 6.44 21.12 -11.03
CA ALA A 36 6.03 19.91 -11.72
C ALA A 36 5.98 18.67 -10.81
N GLU A 37 6.98 18.49 -9.94
CA GLU A 37 6.99 17.39 -8.96
C GLU A 37 5.90 17.54 -7.90
N PHE A 38 5.60 18.79 -7.52
CA PHE A 38 4.55 19.08 -6.54
C PHE A 38 3.16 18.89 -7.17
N GLU A 39 2.93 19.38 -8.38
CA GLU A 39 1.72 19.15 -9.17
C GLU A 39 1.45 17.65 -9.34
N ALA A 40 2.46 16.88 -9.78
CA ALA A 40 2.35 15.44 -9.93
C ALA A 40 1.98 14.76 -8.60
N TYR A 41 2.62 15.15 -7.49
CA TYR A 41 2.26 14.62 -6.17
C TYR A 41 0.83 15.00 -5.73
N LEU A 42 0.35 16.20 -6.06
CA LEU A 42 -1.01 16.62 -5.69
C LEU A 42 -2.08 15.89 -6.51
N PHE A 43 -1.87 15.71 -7.81
CA PHE A 43 -2.96 15.35 -8.73
C PHE A 43 -2.76 14.03 -9.48
N ALA A 44 -1.52 13.60 -9.73
CA ALA A 44 -1.27 12.38 -10.51
C ALA A 44 -1.32 11.13 -9.62
N ARG A 45 -2.14 10.15 -10.00
CA ARG A 45 -2.19 8.83 -9.35
C ARG A 45 -2.18 7.73 -10.39
N LYS A 46 -1.57 6.60 -10.05
CA LYS A 46 -1.73 5.38 -10.85
C LYS A 46 -3.18 4.91 -10.78
N ASN A 47 -3.71 4.48 -11.92
CA ASN A 47 -5.04 3.91 -12.02
C ASN A 47 -5.02 2.67 -12.95
N PRO A 48 -4.31 1.61 -12.58
CA PRO A 48 -4.20 0.42 -13.41
C PRO A 48 -5.51 -0.37 -13.42
N LYS A 49 -5.86 -0.91 -14.58
CA LYS A 49 -6.84 -1.99 -14.70
C LYS A 49 -6.12 -3.32 -14.47
N GLY A 50 -6.31 -3.92 -13.29
CA GLY A 50 -5.59 -5.12 -12.87
C GLY A 50 -4.97 -4.93 -11.48
N VAL A 51 -3.80 -5.50 -11.25
CA VAL A 51 -3.10 -5.41 -9.95
C VAL A 51 -2.81 -3.95 -9.61
N HIS A 52 -3.26 -3.55 -8.42
CA HIS A 52 -3.06 -2.24 -7.84
C HIS A 52 -2.66 -2.36 -6.37
N PHE A 53 -1.78 -1.47 -5.93
CA PHE A 53 -1.41 -1.33 -4.53
C PHE A 53 -2.13 -0.11 -3.96
N GLU A 54 -2.95 -0.34 -2.95
CA GLU A 54 -3.89 0.63 -2.41
C GLU A 54 -3.65 0.85 -0.91
N ARG A 55 -4.03 2.03 -0.40
CA ARG A 55 -4.09 2.35 1.02
C ARG A 55 -5.50 2.18 1.54
N TRP A 56 -5.62 1.60 2.72
CA TRP A 56 -6.89 1.41 3.42
C TRP A 56 -6.73 1.79 4.89
N ARG A 57 -7.76 2.40 5.47
CA ARG A 57 -7.82 2.67 6.91
C ARG A 57 -8.93 1.84 7.53
N HIS A 58 -8.64 1.16 8.63
CA HIS A 58 -9.66 0.45 9.40
C HIS A 58 -10.48 1.44 10.24
N ALA A 59 -11.36 2.19 9.56
CA ALA A 59 -12.04 3.38 10.08
C ALA A 59 -12.97 3.06 11.27
N TYR A 60 -13.65 1.92 11.24
CA TYR A 60 -14.54 1.47 12.31
C TYR A 60 -13.91 0.41 13.23
N GLY A 61 -12.59 0.26 13.16
CA GLY A 61 -11.82 -0.63 14.03
C GLY A 61 -10.63 0.09 14.66
N CYS A 62 -9.41 -0.40 14.41
CA CYS A 62 -8.21 0.10 15.07
C CYS A 62 -7.74 1.50 14.60
N GLY A 63 -8.39 2.09 13.59
CA GLY A 63 -8.10 3.44 13.09
C GLY A 63 -6.78 3.59 12.31
N LYS A 64 -5.99 2.52 12.17
CA LYS A 64 -4.68 2.51 11.49
C LYS A 64 -4.82 2.37 9.98
N TRP A 65 -3.85 2.96 9.28
CA TRP A 65 -3.65 2.78 7.84
C TRP A 65 -2.83 1.53 7.57
N PHE A 66 -3.22 0.75 6.57
CA PHE A 66 -2.51 -0.40 6.02
C PHE A 66 -2.58 -0.38 4.49
N LEU A 67 -1.86 -1.29 3.85
CA LEU A 67 -1.79 -1.42 2.40
C LEU A 67 -2.46 -2.72 1.95
N ALA A 68 -3.04 -2.71 0.76
CA ALA A 68 -3.61 -3.89 0.12
C ALA A 68 -3.07 -4.02 -1.30
N ALA A 69 -2.79 -5.26 -1.72
CA ALA A 69 -2.56 -5.60 -3.12
C ALA A 69 -3.81 -6.29 -3.65
N ARG A 70 -4.44 -5.71 -4.67
CA ARG A 70 -5.74 -6.18 -5.18
C ARG A 70 -5.83 -6.02 -6.68
N ASP A 71 -6.59 -6.88 -7.33
CA ASP A 71 -6.95 -6.71 -8.73
C ASP A 71 -8.22 -5.85 -8.85
N THR A 72 -8.10 -4.68 -9.47
CA THR A 72 -9.19 -3.70 -9.60
C THR A 72 -10.30 -4.14 -10.57
N ALA A 73 -10.03 -5.12 -11.44
CA ALA A 73 -11.01 -5.63 -12.40
C ALA A 73 -11.83 -6.80 -11.84
N THR A 74 -11.21 -7.64 -11.00
CA THR A 74 -11.83 -8.86 -10.45
C THR A 74 -12.17 -8.76 -8.96
N LEU A 75 -11.65 -7.74 -8.28
CA LEU A 75 -11.71 -7.54 -6.84
C LEU A 75 -10.96 -8.58 -6.01
N GLU A 76 -10.15 -9.46 -6.62
CA GLU A 76 -9.33 -10.42 -5.90
C GLU A 76 -8.28 -9.71 -5.04
N VAL A 77 -8.28 -10.00 -3.74
CA VAL A 77 -7.29 -9.49 -2.78
C VAL A 77 -6.15 -10.50 -2.70
N PHE A 78 -4.94 -10.08 -3.04
CA PHE A 78 -3.75 -10.93 -2.93
C PHE A 78 -3.18 -10.92 -1.52
N ALA A 79 -3.12 -9.75 -0.89
CA ALA A 79 -2.65 -9.59 0.48
C ALA A 79 -2.98 -8.21 1.07
N THR A 80 -2.89 -8.13 2.40
CA THR A 80 -2.85 -6.89 3.16
C THR A 80 -1.58 -6.87 4.03
N TYR A 81 -0.99 -5.69 4.22
CA TYR A 81 0.31 -5.56 4.89
C TYR A 81 0.50 -4.17 5.54
N PRO A 82 1.42 -4.01 6.50
CA PRO A 82 1.59 -2.74 7.24
C PRO A 82 1.90 -1.54 6.34
N ALA A 83 1.43 -0.35 6.72
CA ALA A 83 1.66 0.90 6.00
C ALA A 83 3.12 1.37 5.99
N GLN A 84 3.92 0.95 6.98
CA GLN A 84 5.35 1.28 7.08
C GLN A 84 6.22 0.37 6.20
N THR A 85 5.65 -0.21 5.15
CA THR A 85 6.38 -1.06 4.20
C THR A 85 6.67 -0.25 2.94
N PRO A 86 7.93 0.12 2.64
CA PRO A 86 8.26 1.02 1.54
C PRO A 86 8.07 0.38 0.15
N HIS A 87 8.05 -0.95 0.09
CA HIS A 87 7.82 -1.74 -1.11
C HIS A 87 6.93 -2.95 -0.78
N PRO A 88 6.17 -3.50 -1.74
CA PRO A 88 5.40 -4.71 -1.49
C PRO A 88 6.30 -5.88 -1.02
N PRO A 89 5.92 -6.61 0.05
CA PRO A 89 6.68 -7.76 0.50
C PRO A 89 6.82 -8.85 -0.57
N ALA A 90 7.90 -9.65 -0.51
CA ALA A 90 8.20 -10.67 -1.51
C ALA A 90 7.08 -11.72 -1.63
N GLU A 91 6.46 -12.10 -0.52
CA GLU A 91 5.32 -13.01 -0.47
C GLU A 91 4.09 -12.43 -1.18
N VAL A 92 3.89 -11.12 -1.13
CA VAL A 92 2.80 -10.44 -1.84
C VAL A 92 3.05 -10.47 -3.35
N VAL A 93 4.29 -10.18 -3.77
CA VAL A 93 4.71 -10.28 -5.18
C VAL A 93 4.54 -11.70 -5.71
N ALA A 94 4.94 -12.71 -4.92
CA ALA A 94 4.77 -14.11 -5.28
C ALA A 94 3.28 -14.49 -5.41
N ALA A 95 2.43 -14.06 -4.47
CA ALA A 95 0.98 -14.30 -4.52
C ALA A 95 0.34 -13.67 -5.77
N ILE A 96 0.75 -12.46 -6.15
CA ILE A 96 0.31 -11.81 -7.39
C ILE A 96 0.76 -12.64 -8.60
N ARG A 97 2.04 -12.95 -8.73
CA ARG A 97 2.60 -13.69 -9.89
C ARG A 97 1.96 -15.07 -10.06
N ALA A 98 1.58 -15.74 -8.97
CA ALA A 98 0.86 -17.01 -9.02
C ALA A 98 -0.54 -16.89 -9.65
N ARG A 99 -1.19 -15.74 -9.52
CA ARG A 99 -2.54 -15.47 -10.06
C ARG A 99 -2.56 -14.66 -11.36
N ARG A 100 -1.48 -13.91 -11.60
CA ARG A 100 -1.26 -13.02 -12.74
C ARG A 100 0.18 -13.20 -13.24
N PRO A 101 0.49 -14.29 -13.97
CA PRO A 101 1.86 -14.58 -14.42
C PRO A 101 2.46 -13.51 -15.33
N ASP A 102 1.61 -12.84 -16.12
CA ASP A 102 2.03 -11.77 -17.04
C ASP A 102 2.21 -10.41 -16.35
N TRP A 103 1.86 -10.29 -15.07
CA TRP A 103 2.00 -9.05 -14.33
C TRP A 103 3.47 -8.75 -14.02
N GLN A 104 3.87 -7.51 -14.27
CA GLN A 104 5.20 -7.00 -13.95
C GLN A 104 5.08 -5.79 -13.01
N PRO A 105 5.93 -5.69 -11.97
CA PRO A 105 5.98 -4.50 -11.13
C PRO A 105 6.48 -3.31 -11.92
N ASP A 106 6.02 -2.11 -11.56
CA ASP A 106 6.46 -0.85 -12.16
C ASP A 106 7.62 -0.19 -11.38
N TRP A 107 8.23 -0.95 -10.46
CA TRP A 107 9.47 -0.60 -9.77
C TRP A 107 10.55 -1.65 -10.02
N THR A 108 11.81 -1.26 -9.84
CA THR A 108 12.97 -2.15 -9.93
C THR A 108 13.16 -2.94 -8.63
N GLU A 109 13.41 -4.26 -8.71
CA GLU A 109 13.60 -5.14 -7.55
C GLU A 109 14.78 -4.71 -6.64
N ALA A 110 15.82 -4.06 -7.17
CA ALA A 110 16.95 -3.51 -6.39
C ALA A 110 16.55 -2.44 -5.36
N ALA A 111 15.42 -1.75 -5.57
CA ALA A 111 14.88 -0.79 -4.60
C ALA A 111 14.25 -1.49 -3.39
N ALA A 112 13.80 -2.74 -3.53
CA ALA A 112 13.13 -3.50 -2.47
C ALA A 112 14.10 -4.01 -1.40
N GLU A 113 15.37 -4.25 -1.73
CA GLU A 113 16.40 -4.75 -0.79
C GLU A 113 16.92 -3.70 0.20
N HIS A 114 16.66 -2.40 -0.03
CA HIS A 114 17.20 -1.29 0.77
C HIS A 114 16.21 -0.73 1.82
N ALA A 115 15.13 -1.44 2.14
CA ALA A 115 14.24 -1.03 3.22
C ALA A 115 14.99 -1.13 4.57
N PRO A 116 15.19 -0.04 5.33
CA PRO A 116 15.85 -0.13 6.63
C PRO A 116 14.96 -0.97 7.56
N ALA A 117 15.53 -2.06 8.10
CA ALA A 117 14.96 -2.78 9.22
C ALA A 117 14.87 -1.82 10.42
N ASP A 118 13.64 -1.60 10.90
CA ASP A 118 13.29 -0.99 12.18
C ASP A 118 14.22 0.14 12.67
N THR A 119 13.88 1.40 12.36
CA THR A 119 14.28 2.50 13.23
C THR A 119 13.44 2.41 14.50
N PRO A 120 14.01 2.12 15.69
CA PRO A 120 13.22 2.06 16.91
C PRO A 120 12.62 3.45 17.17
N ALA A 121 11.34 3.47 17.56
CA ALA A 121 10.64 4.68 17.95
C ALA A 121 11.41 5.35 19.09
N GLU A 122 12.08 6.48 18.80
CA GLU A 122 12.66 7.32 19.83
C GLU A 122 11.56 7.77 20.77
N SER A 123 11.71 7.40 22.04
CA SER A 123 10.85 7.78 23.14
C SER A 123 10.83 9.30 23.27
N LEU A 124 9.74 9.92 22.86
CA LEU A 124 9.43 11.31 23.21
C LEU A 124 9.05 11.37 24.68
N THR A 125 10.05 11.50 25.54
CA THR A 125 9.89 12.12 26.86
C THR A 125 10.19 13.61 26.73
N ALA A 126 9.16 14.42 26.90
CA ALA A 126 9.23 15.82 27.31
C ALA A 126 8.12 16.07 28.33
#